data_AF-A0A2K9EMH5-F1
#
_entry.id   AF-A0A2K9EMH5-F1
#
_cell.length_a   1.000
_cell.length_b   1.000
_cell.length_c   1.000
_cell.angle_alpha   90.00
_cell.angle_beta   90.00
_cell.angle_gamma   90.00
#
_symmetry.space_group_name_H-M   'P 1'
#
loop_
_entity.id
_entity.type
_entity.pdbx_description
1 polymer ?
#
loop_
_entity_poly.entity_id
_entity_poly.type
_entity_poly.pdbx_seq_one_letter_code
_entity_poly.pdbx_strand_id
1 'polypeptide(L)'
;MTETRAWVPLQPKIVNSGVRSRENYDAVINQFDVENNERYRPYRRKNSGEITWSDTYCNIFLWDVTRAMGAEIPHWVDINTGEPREYPNVTNAKELDANGIATWLDTKGKEYGWREVTAEEAQARANEGKPTVGVWKNPNGIGHVVVVRPAPDNANSGEVYLAQAGSKNFNCGKLSQQGQNFINGVKFYTHD
;
A
#
# COMPACT_ATOMS: atom_id res chain seq x y z
N MET A 1 -14.92 7.84 -4.28
CA MET A 1 -14.36 8.04 -5.65
C MET A 1 -15.08 7.11 -6.61
N THR A 2 -15.16 7.42 -7.91
CA THR A 2 -16.00 6.67 -8.88
C THR A 2 -15.23 5.70 -9.79
N GLU A 3 -13.90 5.80 -9.89
CA GLU A 3 -13.08 4.92 -10.73
C GLU A 3 -12.77 3.59 -10.02
N THR A 4 -13.30 2.49 -10.56
CA THR A 4 -13.15 1.15 -9.97
C THR A 4 -12.13 0.28 -10.69
N ARG A 5 -11.64 0.67 -11.88
CA ARG A 5 -10.63 -0.08 -12.64
C ARG A 5 -9.28 0.01 -11.96
N ALA A 6 -8.81 -1.11 -11.40
CA ALA A 6 -7.55 -1.18 -10.64
C ALA A 6 -6.33 -0.66 -11.40
N TRP A 7 -6.28 -0.87 -12.71
CA TRP A 7 -5.14 -0.49 -13.56
C TRP A 7 -5.12 0.98 -13.97
N VAL A 8 -6.18 1.74 -13.66
CA VAL A 8 -6.28 3.17 -14.00
C VAL A 8 -5.96 4.00 -12.75
N PRO A 9 -5.03 4.97 -12.83
CA PRO A 9 -4.74 5.88 -11.74
C PRO A 9 -5.98 6.71 -11.41
N LEU A 10 -6.31 6.82 -10.14
CA LEU A 10 -7.35 7.76 -9.70
C LEU A 10 -6.80 9.18 -9.58
N GLN A 11 -7.71 10.15 -9.58
CA GLN A 11 -7.42 11.54 -9.23
C GLN A 11 -7.91 11.77 -7.79
N PRO A 12 -7.01 11.70 -6.78
CA PRO A 12 -7.40 11.86 -5.38
C PRO A 12 -7.80 13.32 -5.13
N LYS A 13 -8.81 13.54 -4.27
CA LYS A 13 -9.23 14.89 -3.90
C LYS A 13 -8.26 15.53 -2.92
N ILE A 14 -7.71 14.70 -2.04
CA ILE A 14 -6.74 15.11 -1.04
C ILE A 14 -5.39 14.56 -1.49
N VAL A 15 -4.44 15.46 -1.70
CA VAL A 15 -3.05 15.13 -1.98
C VAL A 15 -2.15 15.83 -0.98
N ASN A 16 -1.00 15.24 -0.70
CA ASN A 16 0.05 15.98 -0.04
C ASN A 16 0.81 16.82 -1.08
N SER A 17 0.74 18.14 -0.96
CA SER A 17 1.44 19.10 -1.84
C SER A 17 2.45 19.98 -1.11
N GLY A 18 2.76 19.65 0.15
CA GLY A 18 3.64 20.45 1.00
C GLY A 18 4.26 19.65 2.14
N VAL A 19 4.41 20.28 3.31
CA VAL A 19 4.98 19.64 4.49
C VAL A 19 4.05 18.51 4.96
N ARG A 20 4.63 17.31 5.08
CA ARG A 20 3.93 16.12 5.59
C ARG A 20 3.44 16.37 7.02
N SER A 21 2.18 16.00 7.28
CA SER A 21 1.59 16.06 8.61
C SER A 21 0.73 14.83 8.88
N ARG A 22 0.58 14.50 10.16
CA ARG A 22 -0.30 13.44 10.65
C ARG A 22 -1.70 13.55 10.05
N GLU A 23 -2.29 14.73 10.15
CA GLU A 23 -3.66 15.04 9.75
C GLU A 23 -3.83 14.90 8.24
N ASN A 24 -2.86 15.36 7.46
CA ASN A 24 -2.89 15.20 6.01
C ASN A 24 -2.78 13.73 5.61
N TYR A 25 -1.88 12.96 6.22
CA TYR A 25 -1.70 11.55 5.89
C TYR A 25 -2.94 10.73 6.26
N ASP A 26 -3.52 10.97 7.44
CA ASP A 26 -4.80 10.35 7.84
C ASP A 26 -5.93 10.73 6.89
N ALA A 27 -6.03 12.00 6.49
CA ALA A 27 -7.05 12.45 5.54
C ALA A 27 -6.88 11.80 4.16
N VAL A 28 -5.63 11.66 3.69
CA VAL A 28 -5.31 10.98 2.43
C VAL A 28 -5.75 9.51 2.50
N ILE A 29 -5.41 8.78 3.56
CA ILE A 29 -5.82 7.38 3.75
C ILE A 29 -7.35 7.27 3.79
N ASN A 30 -8.00 8.08 4.63
CA ASN A 30 -9.43 8.01 4.88
C ASN A 30 -10.27 8.33 3.62
N GLN A 31 -9.79 9.18 2.71
CA GLN A 31 -10.52 9.52 1.48
C GLN A 31 -10.81 8.30 0.60
N PHE A 32 -9.96 7.27 0.69
CA PHE A 32 -10.08 6.06 -0.10
C PHE A 32 -11.20 5.16 0.36
N ASP A 33 -11.65 5.31 1.61
CA ASP A 33 -12.77 4.55 2.17
C ASP A 33 -12.59 3.05 1.89
N VAL A 34 -11.42 2.52 2.25
CA VAL A 34 -10.96 1.19 1.82
C VAL A 34 -11.93 0.06 2.19
N GLU A 35 -12.71 0.25 3.24
CA GLU A 35 -13.72 -0.70 3.72
C GLU A 35 -14.93 -0.82 2.80
N ASN A 36 -15.37 0.28 2.18
CA ASN A 36 -16.64 0.33 1.46
C ASN A 36 -16.48 0.62 -0.04
N ASN A 37 -15.31 1.09 -0.47
CA ASN A 37 -15.08 1.47 -1.84
C ASN A 37 -14.90 0.23 -2.75
N GLU A 38 -15.77 0.12 -3.76
CA GLU A 38 -15.79 -0.97 -4.75
C GLU A 38 -14.44 -1.16 -5.47
N ARG A 39 -13.60 -0.12 -5.54
CA ARG A 39 -12.23 -0.21 -6.06
C ARG A 39 -11.37 -1.22 -5.30
N TYR A 40 -11.65 -1.46 -4.03
CA TYR A 40 -10.87 -2.34 -3.16
C TYR A 40 -11.63 -3.59 -2.75
N ARG A 41 -12.87 -3.78 -3.22
CA ARG A 41 -13.69 -4.93 -2.84
C ARG A 41 -12.97 -6.24 -3.25
N PRO A 42 -12.64 -7.12 -2.29
CA PRO A 42 -11.97 -8.37 -2.59
C PRO A 42 -12.90 -9.29 -3.41
N TYR A 43 -12.30 -10.18 -4.21
CA TYR A 43 -12.99 -11.21 -4.99
C TYR A 43 -14.01 -10.69 -6.02
N ARG A 44 -13.83 -9.46 -6.52
CA ARG A 44 -14.75 -8.82 -7.47
C ARG A 44 -14.66 -9.33 -8.92
N ARG A 45 -13.54 -9.93 -9.35
CA ARG A 45 -13.44 -10.50 -10.71
C ARG A 45 -14.25 -11.80 -10.76
N LYS A 46 -15.55 -11.68 -11.09
CA LYS A 46 -16.47 -12.81 -11.29
C LYS A 46 -16.65 -13.19 -12.77
N ASN A 47 -16.03 -12.44 -13.70
CA ASN A 47 -16.45 -12.42 -15.10
C ASN A 47 -15.83 -13.50 -16.01
N SER A 48 -14.92 -14.35 -15.53
CA SER A 48 -14.39 -15.48 -16.31
C SER A 48 -15.08 -16.83 -16.02
N GLY A 49 -16.03 -16.88 -15.07
CA GLY A 49 -16.62 -18.13 -14.61
C GLY A 49 -15.69 -19.00 -13.75
N GLU A 50 -14.45 -18.54 -13.50
CA GLU A 50 -13.48 -19.20 -12.65
C GLU A 50 -13.39 -18.46 -11.31
N ILE A 51 -13.69 -19.15 -10.21
CA ILE A 51 -13.55 -18.56 -8.87
C ILE A 51 -12.08 -18.64 -8.48
N THR A 52 -11.33 -17.55 -8.69
CA THR A 52 -10.04 -17.37 -8.03
C THR A 52 -10.28 -16.64 -6.71
N TRP A 53 -10.36 -17.39 -5.61
CA TRP A 53 -10.49 -16.89 -4.23
C TRP A 53 -9.25 -16.07 -3.76
N SER A 54 -8.54 -15.41 -4.68
CA SER A 54 -7.22 -14.80 -4.48
C SER A 54 -7.14 -13.31 -4.84
N ASP A 55 -8.12 -12.77 -5.55
CA ASP A 55 -8.06 -11.38 -6.04
C ASP A 55 -8.33 -10.38 -4.90
N THR A 56 -7.24 -9.94 -4.28
CA THR A 56 -7.21 -8.82 -3.34
C THR A 56 -6.57 -7.61 -4.01
N TYR A 57 -6.77 -6.43 -3.44
CA TYR A 57 -6.38 -5.16 -4.07
C TYR A 57 -5.43 -4.36 -3.17
N CYS A 58 -4.64 -5.07 -2.37
CA CYS A 58 -3.73 -4.46 -1.41
C CYS A 58 -2.66 -3.59 -2.09
N ASN A 59 -2.12 -4.05 -3.23
CA ASN A 59 -1.20 -3.28 -4.07
C ASN A 59 -1.86 -2.03 -4.65
N ILE A 60 -3.13 -2.09 -5.04
CA ILE A 60 -3.87 -0.94 -5.60
C ILE A 60 -4.13 0.11 -4.53
N PHE A 61 -4.58 -0.30 -3.34
CA PHE A 61 -4.80 0.63 -2.23
C PHE A 61 -3.49 1.31 -1.80
N LEU A 62 -2.41 0.55 -1.69
CA LEU A 62 -1.09 1.08 -1.39
C LEU A 62 -0.63 2.06 -2.48
N TRP A 63 -0.80 1.71 -3.76
CA TRP A 63 -0.45 2.58 -4.88
C TRP A 63 -1.21 3.90 -4.81
N ASP A 64 -2.52 3.84 -4.62
CA ASP A 64 -3.37 5.03 -4.58
C ASP A 64 -2.98 5.97 -3.41
N VAL A 65 -2.74 5.42 -2.22
CA VAL A 65 -2.31 6.19 -1.04
C VAL A 65 -0.93 6.81 -1.27
N THR A 66 0.05 6.02 -1.70
CA THR A 66 1.42 6.50 -1.86
C THR A 66 1.54 7.55 -2.97
N ARG A 67 0.80 7.38 -4.06
CA ARG A 67 0.68 8.38 -5.13
C ARG A 67 0.01 9.66 -4.66
N ALA A 68 -1.07 9.57 -3.88
CA ALA A 68 -1.71 10.76 -3.28
C ALA A 68 -0.80 11.50 -2.29
N MET A 69 0.15 10.79 -1.67
CA MET A 69 1.17 11.39 -0.80
C MET A 69 2.40 11.94 -1.55
N GLY A 70 2.44 11.85 -2.89
CA GLY A 70 3.58 12.27 -3.70
C GLY A 70 4.83 11.39 -3.50
N ALA A 71 4.64 10.14 -3.09
CA ALA A 71 5.67 9.19 -2.72
C ALA A 71 5.42 7.84 -3.40
N GLU A 72 5.06 7.85 -4.68
CA GLU A 72 4.50 6.68 -5.36
C GLU A 72 5.39 5.42 -5.23
N ILE A 73 4.80 4.35 -4.71
CA ILE A 73 5.29 2.99 -4.98
C ILE A 73 4.62 2.56 -6.30
N PRO A 74 5.39 2.24 -7.34
CA PRO A 74 4.85 2.11 -8.68
C PRO A 74 3.90 0.93 -8.82
N HIS A 75 2.83 1.14 -9.57
CA HIS A 75 1.98 0.05 -10.05
C HIS A 75 2.58 -0.67 -11.25
N TRP A 76 3.28 0.06 -12.10
CA TRP A 76 3.94 -0.45 -13.29
C TRP A 76 5.42 -0.09 -13.28
N VAL A 77 6.27 -1.03 -13.68
CA VAL A 77 7.70 -0.78 -13.87
C VAL A 77 8.17 -1.31 -15.22
N ASP A 78 9.21 -0.73 -15.79
CA ASP A 78 9.86 -1.26 -16.98
C ASP A 78 10.37 -2.68 -16.72
N ILE A 79 10.12 -3.61 -17.65
CA ILE A 79 10.46 -5.03 -17.47
C ILE A 79 11.97 -5.28 -17.36
N ASN A 80 12.80 -4.40 -17.92
CA ASN A 80 14.25 -4.57 -17.96
C ASN A 80 14.95 -3.76 -16.85
N THR A 81 14.52 -2.51 -16.64
CA THR A 81 15.21 -1.60 -15.70
C THR A 81 14.60 -1.57 -14.30
N GLY A 82 13.32 -1.94 -14.16
CA GLY A 82 12.57 -1.80 -12.92
C GLY A 82 12.20 -0.35 -12.57
N GLU A 83 12.42 0.60 -13.48
CA GLU A 83 12.04 2.00 -13.30
C GLU A 83 10.51 2.18 -13.39
N PRO A 84 9.89 3.07 -12.59
CA PRO A 84 8.47 3.37 -12.67
C PRO A 84 8.00 3.74 -14.07
N ARG A 85 6.79 3.28 -14.41
CA ARG A 85 6.09 3.64 -15.65
C ARG A 85 4.70 4.17 -15.33
N GLU A 86 4.28 5.18 -16.08
CA GLU A 86 3.00 5.85 -15.86
C GLU A 86 1.94 5.37 -16.86
N TYR A 87 0.75 5.11 -16.36
CA TYR A 87 -0.43 4.91 -17.20
C TYR A 87 -0.83 6.23 -17.90
N PRO A 88 -1.22 6.22 -19.19
CA PRO A 88 -1.52 5.05 -20.02
C PRO A 88 -0.32 4.44 -20.76
N ASN A 89 0.88 5.02 -20.67
CA ASN A 89 2.05 4.54 -21.41
C ASN A 89 2.82 3.43 -20.67
N VAL A 90 2.18 2.25 -20.61
CA VAL A 90 2.72 1.04 -19.95
C VAL A 90 3.27 0.01 -20.95
N THR A 91 3.68 0.44 -22.14
CA THR A 91 4.34 -0.44 -23.12
C THR A 91 5.66 -0.98 -22.54
N ASN A 92 5.87 -2.29 -22.63
CA ASN A 92 7.01 -3.01 -22.02
C ASN A 92 7.09 -2.87 -20.49
N ALA A 93 5.97 -2.55 -19.83
CA ALA A 93 5.90 -2.52 -18.38
C ALA A 93 5.33 -3.83 -17.82
N LYS A 94 5.71 -4.12 -16.58
CA LYS A 94 5.18 -5.19 -15.74
C LYS A 94 4.36 -4.56 -14.60
N GLU A 95 3.15 -5.08 -14.38
CA GLU A 95 2.35 -4.76 -13.19
C GLU A 95 3.01 -5.37 -11.95
N LEU A 96 3.12 -4.62 -10.86
CA LEU A 96 3.63 -5.14 -9.61
C LEU A 96 2.50 -5.72 -8.74
N ASP A 97 2.60 -7.02 -8.47
CA ASP A 97 1.90 -7.65 -7.34
C ASP A 97 2.62 -7.33 -6.02
N ALA A 98 2.11 -7.84 -4.89
CA ALA A 98 2.70 -7.59 -3.58
C ALA A 98 4.15 -8.10 -3.45
N ASN A 99 4.51 -9.22 -4.08
CA ASN A 99 5.88 -9.74 -4.07
C ASN A 99 6.81 -8.90 -4.97
N GLY A 100 6.28 -8.38 -6.07
CA GLY A 100 6.92 -7.43 -6.96
C GLY A 100 7.22 -6.12 -6.25
N ILE A 101 6.25 -5.57 -5.50
CA ILE A 101 6.44 -4.38 -4.65
C ILE A 101 7.55 -4.62 -3.62
N ALA A 102 7.53 -5.76 -2.93
CA ALA A 102 8.59 -6.10 -1.97
C ALA A 102 9.97 -6.09 -2.61
N THR A 103 10.09 -6.72 -3.77
CA THR A 103 11.34 -6.77 -4.53
C THR A 103 11.77 -5.39 -5.00
N TRP A 104 10.83 -4.56 -5.46
CA TRP A 104 11.11 -3.20 -5.90
C TRP A 104 11.57 -2.32 -4.74
N LEU A 105 10.94 -2.40 -3.56
CA LEU A 105 11.39 -1.65 -2.38
C LEU A 105 12.80 -2.04 -1.94
N ASP A 106 13.12 -3.34 -1.94
CA ASP A 106 14.46 -3.86 -1.60
C ASP A 106 15.54 -3.41 -2.60
N THR A 107 15.21 -3.33 -3.89
CA THR A 107 16.22 -3.14 -4.96
C THR A 107 16.28 -1.73 -5.52
N LYS A 108 15.15 -1.03 -5.56
CA LYS A 108 14.95 0.28 -6.18
C LYS A 108 14.42 1.34 -5.23
N GLY A 109 13.69 0.95 -4.18
CA GLY A 109 13.01 1.88 -3.27
C GLY A 109 13.90 3.03 -2.79
N LYS A 110 15.17 2.75 -2.45
CA LYS A 110 16.14 3.76 -2.01
C LYS A 110 16.43 4.85 -3.04
N GLU A 111 16.46 4.50 -4.33
CA GLU A 111 16.62 5.47 -5.43
C GLU A 111 15.42 6.44 -5.50
N TYR A 112 14.26 6.02 -4.97
CA TYR A 112 12.99 6.76 -4.96
C TYR A 112 12.58 7.19 -3.54
N GLY A 113 13.54 7.38 -2.64
CA GLY A 113 13.29 7.97 -1.31
C GLY A 113 12.73 7.01 -0.25
N TRP A 114 12.56 5.73 -0.56
CA TRP A 114 12.10 4.71 0.39
C TRP A 114 13.27 4.02 1.09
N ARG A 115 13.13 3.77 2.39
CA ARG A 115 14.12 3.00 3.16
C ARG A 115 13.44 2.05 4.14
N GLU A 116 14.07 0.91 4.36
CA GLU A 116 13.64 -0.08 5.36
C GLU A 116 13.80 0.51 6.77
N VAL A 117 12.84 0.23 7.65
CA VAL A 117 12.76 0.70 9.04
C VAL A 117 12.25 -0.40 9.97
N THR A 118 12.46 -0.21 11.27
CA THR A 118 11.88 -1.09 12.29
C THR A 118 10.37 -0.83 12.41
N ALA A 119 9.63 -1.75 13.04
CA ALA A 119 8.20 -1.57 13.31
C ALA A 119 7.91 -0.33 14.16
N GLU A 120 8.74 -0.08 15.19
CA GLU A 120 8.63 1.09 16.05
C GLU A 120 8.85 2.39 15.26
N GLU A 121 9.91 2.44 14.46
CA GLU A 121 10.17 3.59 13.60
C GLU A 121 9.07 3.77 12.55
N ALA A 122 8.54 2.68 11.96
CA ALA A 122 7.44 2.75 11.02
C ALA A 122 6.21 3.47 11.61
N GLN A 123 5.80 3.11 12.83
CA GLN A 123 4.69 3.79 13.48
C GLN A 123 5.00 5.25 13.81
N ALA A 124 6.21 5.54 14.33
CA ALA A 124 6.62 6.90 14.64
C ALA A 124 6.60 7.79 13.38
N ARG A 125 7.11 7.29 12.26
CA ARG A 125 7.16 7.98 10.97
C ARG A 125 5.76 8.21 10.38
N ALA A 126 4.88 7.23 10.47
CA ALA A 126 3.48 7.41 10.08
C ALA A 126 2.79 8.48 10.95
N ASN A 127 3.08 8.52 12.25
CA ASN A 127 2.58 9.57 13.16
C ASN A 127 3.11 10.98 12.81
N GLU A 128 4.27 11.09 12.16
CA GLU A 128 4.81 12.34 11.61
C GLU A 128 4.20 12.71 10.24
N GLY A 129 3.27 11.89 9.71
CA GLY A 129 2.67 12.10 8.39
C GLY A 129 3.49 11.56 7.23
N LYS A 130 4.52 10.75 7.49
CA LYS A 130 5.40 10.23 6.45
C LYS A 130 4.85 8.93 5.87
N PRO A 131 4.71 8.82 4.53
CA PRO A 131 4.25 7.60 3.87
C PRO A 131 5.06 6.41 4.33
N THR A 132 4.37 5.43 4.88
CA THR A 132 4.99 4.27 5.50
C THR A 132 4.14 3.04 5.19
N VAL A 133 4.79 1.94 4.83
CA VAL A 133 4.13 0.72 4.37
C VAL A 133 4.73 -0.50 5.05
N GLY A 134 3.92 -1.52 5.26
CA GLY A 134 4.36 -2.86 5.64
C GLY A 134 4.25 -3.78 4.43
N VAL A 135 5.29 -4.55 4.16
CA VAL A 135 5.35 -5.43 2.99
C VAL A 135 5.89 -6.80 3.39
N TRP A 136 5.14 -7.84 3.07
CA TRP A 136 5.53 -9.23 3.25
C TRP A 136 5.65 -9.91 1.90
N LYS A 137 6.89 -10.30 1.56
CA LYS A 137 7.17 -11.14 0.40
C LYS A 137 6.94 -12.61 0.79
N ASN A 138 5.97 -13.25 0.16
CA ASN A 138 5.68 -14.66 0.39
C ASN A 138 6.43 -15.52 -0.64
N PRO A 139 7.46 -16.29 -0.24
CA PRO A 139 8.24 -17.10 -1.18
C PRO A 139 7.43 -18.27 -1.78
N ASN A 140 6.34 -18.68 -1.12
CA ASN A 140 5.55 -19.86 -1.47
C ASN A 140 4.11 -19.49 -1.89
N GLY A 141 3.87 -18.25 -2.29
CA GLY A 141 2.54 -17.82 -2.69
C GLY A 141 2.41 -16.31 -2.89
N ILE A 142 1.20 -15.81 -2.69
CA ILE A 142 0.87 -14.40 -2.84
C ILE A 142 1.38 -13.62 -1.62
N GLY A 143 2.12 -12.55 -1.86
CA GLY A 143 2.58 -11.62 -0.83
C GLY A 143 1.45 -10.74 -0.29
N HIS A 144 1.77 -9.86 0.65
CA HIS A 144 0.81 -8.90 1.17
C HIS A 144 1.47 -7.56 1.45
N VAL A 145 0.73 -6.48 1.17
CA VAL A 145 1.16 -5.12 1.49
C VAL A 145 0.06 -4.38 2.26
N VAL A 146 0.48 -3.50 3.14
CA VAL A 146 -0.39 -2.68 3.98
C VAL A 146 0.16 -1.26 4.07
N VAL A 147 -0.72 -0.30 4.27
CA VAL A 147 -0.33 1.08 4.62
C VAL A 147 -0.20 1.16 6.13
N VAL A 148 0.94 1.63 6.64
CA VAL A 148 1.05 2.01 8.05
C VAL A 148 0.47 3.41 8.19
N ARG A 149 -0.56 3.53 9.01
CA ARG A 149 -1.29 4.79 9.20
C ARG A 149 -0.90 5.45 10.52
N PRO A 150 -1.18 6.76 10.67
CA PRO A 150 -1.12 7.39 11.98
C PRO A 150 -1.95 6.62 13.02
N ALA A 151 -1.39 6.46 14.21
CA ALA A 151 -2.03 5.75 15.31
C ALA A 151 -3.25 6.55 15.79
N PRO A 152 -4.39 5.90 16.13
CA PRO A 152 -5.55 6.60 16.69
C PRO A 152 -5.22 7.24 18.05
N ASP A 153 -6.04 8.19 18.50
CA ASP A 153 -5.74 8.95 19.73
C ASP A 153 -5.67 8.08 20.99
N ASN A 154 -6.35 6.93 20.99
CA ASN A 154 -6.33 5.94 22.07
C ASN A 154 -5.40 4.75 21.77
N ALA A 155 -4.30 5.00 21.06
CA ALA A 155 -3.38 3.95 20.62
C ALA A 155 -2.68 3.22 21.77
N ASN A 156 -2.45 1.92 21.55
CA ASN A 156 -1.61 1.11 22.42
C ASN A 156 -0.14 1.42 22.13
N SER A 157 0.66 1.62 23.18
CA SER A 157 2.11 1.77 23.03
C SER A 157 2.73 0.52 22.38
N GLY A 158 3.64 0.73 21.42
CA GLY A 158 4.37 -0.34 20.72
C GLY A 158 3.57 -1.08 19.64
N GLU A 159 2.33 -0.68 19.36
CA GLU A 159 1.52 -1.26 18.29
C GLU A 159 1.75 -0.54 16.96
N VAL A 160 1.64 -1.28 15.85
CA VAL A 160 1.62 -0.70 14.49
C VAL A 160 0.19 -0.75 13.95
N TYR A 161 -0.30 0.41 13.52
CA TYR A 161 -1.64 0.61 12.98
C TYR A 161 -1.62 0.59 11.47
N LEU A 162 -2.52 -0.19 10.90
CA LEU A 162 -2.54 -0.55 9.49
C LEU A 162 -3.88 -0.17 8.86
N ALA A 163 -3.83 0.17 7.57
CA ALA A 163 -4.97 0.18 6.66
C ALA A 163 -4.68 -0.82 5.51
N GLN A 164 -5.66 -1.61 5.09
CA GLN A 164 -5.45 -2.61 4.04
C GLN A 164 -6.66 -2.88 3.15
N ALA A 165 -6.35 -3.37 1.95
CA ALA A 165 -7.29 -3.93 0.98
C ALA A 165 -6.99 -5.42 0.66
N GLY A 166 -6.88 -6.26 1.70
CA GLY A 166 -6.63 -7.70 1.56
C GLY A 166 -7.92 -8.53 1.47
N SER A 167 -7.91 -9.72 2.07
CA SER A 167 -9.10 -10.59 2.15
C SER A 167 -10.20 -10.00 3.03
N LYS A 168 -9.82 -9.15 3.98
CA LYS A 168 -10.69 -8.31 4.79
C LYS A 168 -10.16 -6.88 4.77
N ASN A 169 -10.93 -5.97 4.21
CA ASN A 169 -10.57 -4.56 4.21
C ASN A 169 -10.82 -3.96 5.59
N PHE A 170 -9.91 -3.10 6.03
CA PHE A 170 -10.09 -2.26 7.19
C PHE A 170 -9.27 -0.99 7.03
N ASN A 171 -9.77 0.10 7.55
CA ASN A 171 -9.09 1.37 7.53
C ASN A 171 -8.17 1.50 8.76
N CYS A 172 -8.49 0.89 9.89
CA CYS A 172 -7.65 0.94 11.10
C CYS A 172 -7.65 -0.41 11.83
N GLY A 173 -6.59 -1.19 11.64
CA GLY A 173 -6.35 -2.46 12.33
C GLY A 173 -4.97 -2.50 12.95
N LYS A 174 -4.71 -3.52 13.77
CA LYS A 174 -3.43 -3.68 14.48
C LYS A 174 -2.56 -4.73 13.79
N LEU A 175 -1.24 -4.53 13.78
CA LEU A 175 -0.29 -5.53 13.30
C LEU A 175 -0.40 -6.82 14.13
N SER A 176 -0.55 -6.71 15.45
CA SER A 176 -0.72 -7.85 16.35
C SER A 176 -1.96 -8.73 16.05
N GLN A 177 -2.91 -8.23 15.26
CA GLN A 177 -4.13 -8.94 14.86
C GLN A 177 -4.02 -9.57 13.48
N GLN A 178 -2.88 -9.44 12.79
CA GLN A 178 -2.65 -10.05 11.49
C GLN A 178 -2.25 -11.53 11.64
N GLY A 179 -2.21 -12.25 10.52
CA GLY A 179 -1.75 -13.63 10.51
C GLY A 179 -0.26 -13.74 10.89
N GLN A 180 0.10 -14.79 11.64
CA GLN A 180 1.46 -14.95 12.19
C GLN A 180 2.57 -14.91 11.13
N ASN A 181 2.32 -15.47 9.94
CA ASN A 181 3.27 -15.44 8.83
C ASN A 181 3.58 -14.02 8.37
N PHE A 182 2.55 -13.16 8.33
CA PHE A 182 2.72 -11.75 8.01
C PHE A 182 3.48 -11.05 9.13
N ILE A 183 3.07 -11.23 10.39
CA ILE A 183 3.73 -10.61 11.55
C ILE A 183 5.22 -10.95 11.59
N ASN A 184 5.59 -12.20 11.33
CA ASN A 184 6.97 -12.67 11.39
C ASN A 184 7.81 -12.26 10.17
N GLY A 185 7.18 -12.00 9.03
CA GLY A 185 7.86 -11.78 7.75
C GLY A 185 7.74 -10.36 7.20
N VAL A 186 6.94 -9.50 7.82
CA VAL A 186 6.73 -8.13 7.35
C VAL A 186 8.00 -7.31 7.54
N LYS A 187 8.39 -6.61 6.47
CA LYS A 187 9.34 -5.51 6.51
C LYS A 187 8.58 -4.19 6.43
N PHE A 188 9.11 -3.15 7.06
CA PHE A 188 8.53 -1.82 6.98
C PHE A 188 9.42 -0.89 6.18
N TYR A 189 8.80 -0.02 5.38
CA TYR A 189 9.51 1.00 4.62
C TYR A 189 8.83 2.35 4.84
N THR A 190 9.63 3.40 4.96
CA THR A 190 9.15 4.79 5.04
C THR A 190 9.79 5.62 3.94
N HIS A 191 9.07 6.62 3.45
CA HIS A 191 9.60 7.63 2.53
C HIS A 191 10.04 8.86 3.32
N ASP A 192 11.16 9.48 2.95
CA ASP A 192 11.62 10.77 3.50
C ASP A 192 11.01 11.98 2.81
#